data_AF-A0A2A4QIL4-F1
#
_entry.id   AF-A0A2A4QIL4-F1
#
_cell.length_a   1.000
_cell.length_b   1.000
_cell.length_c   1.000
_cell.angle_alpha   90.00
_cell.angle_beta   90.00
_cell.angle_gamma   90.00
#
_symmetry.space_group_name_H-M   'P 1'
#
loop_
_entity.id
_entity.type
_entity.pdbx_description
1 polymer ?
#
loop_
_entity_poly.entity_id
_entity_poly.type
_entity_poly.pdbx_seq_one_letter_code
_entity_poly.pdbx_strand_id
1 'polypeptide(L)'
;MGSSLTGFTITFAAYSTIVLGGAYNIVWELAPKFILDLQSYVITALFYFLVVLFAHRTITGSVDGNPQKFVRNFMAATALKLFLYFGVLIIWVLVDSENAAAIIVSIVIMYFFNTIFDTFYLLKHFKKSTKKAV
;
A
#
# COMPACT_ATOMS: atom_id res chain seq x y z
N MET A 1 -12.07 -10.87 -18.99
CA MET A 1 -12.50 -12.08 -18.24
C MET A 1 -11.57 -12.29 -17.06
N GLY A 2 -12.12 -12.07 -15.86
CA GLY A 2 -11.42 -11.58 -14.67
C GLY A 2 -10.38 -12.52 -14.07
N SER A 3 -9.27 -11.94 -13.60
CA SER A 3 -8.73 -12.43 -12.33
C SER A 3 -9.79 -12.11 -11.28
N SER A 4 -10.49 -13.13 -10.79
CA SER A 4 -11.53 -12.94 -9.77
C SER A 4 -10.96 -12.12 -8.61
N LEU A 5 -11.77 -11.19 -8.08
CA LEU A 5 -11.41 -10.35 -6.92
C LEU A 5 -10.71 -11.16 -5.81
N THR A 6 -11.12 -12.42 -5.65
CA THR A 6 -10.57 -13.39 -4.69
C THR A 6 -9.09 -13.71 -4.87
N GLY A 7 -8.57 -13.80 -6.11
CA GLY A 7 -7.15 -14.10 -6.34
C GLY A 7 -6.23 -12.94 -5.97
N PHE A 8 -6.68 -11.71 -6.23
CA PHE A 8 -5.97 -10.50 -5.82
C PHE A 8 -6.00 -10.34 -4.30
N THR A 9 -7.17 -10.46 -3.66
CA THR A 9 -7.29 -10.27 -2.22
C THR A 9 -6.49 -11.30 -1.42
N ILE A 10 -6.41 -12.56 -1.87
CA ILE A 10 -5.60 -13.59 -1.19
C ILE A 10 -4.09 -13.30 -1.35
N THR A 11 -3.63 -12.98 -2.56
CA THR A 11 -2.21 -12.66 -2.81
C THR A 11 -1.80 -11.39 -2.05
N PHE A 12 -2.68 -10.38 -2.04
CA PHE A 12 -2.47 -9.15 -1.31
C PHE A 12 -2.50 -9.37 0.21
N ALA A 13 -3.42 -10.19 0.73
CA ALA A 13 -3.49 -10.50 2.17
C ALA A 13 -2.23 -11.25 2.65
N ALA A 14 -1.72 -12.19 1.85
CA ALA A 14 -0.44 -12.85 2.14
C ALA A 14 0.72 -11.85 2.13
N TYR A 15 0.77 -10.97 1.13
CA TYR A 15 1.78 -9.92 1.04
C TYR A 15 1.70 -8.92 2.20
N SER A 16 0.50 -8.45 2.53
CA SER A 16 0.28 -7.49 3.62
C SER A 16 0.68 -8.08 4.96
N THR A 17 0.44 -9.38 5.18
CA THR A 17 0.87 -10.06 6.42
C THR A 17 2.40 -10.07 6.55
N ILE A 18 3.11 -10.33 5.45
CA ILE A 18 4.59 -10.30 5.41
C ILE A 18 5.11 -8.88 5.64
N VAL A 19 4.52 -7.88 4.98
CA VAL A 19 4.94 -6.48 5.11
C VAL A 19 4.66 -5.93 6.51
N LEU A 20 3.50 -6.23 7.08
CA LEU A 20 3.14 -5.83 8.44
C LEU A 20 4.07 -6.50 9.46
N GLY A 21 4.26 -7.82 9.36
CA GLY A 21 5.18 -8.55 10.22
C GLY A 21 6.63 -8.07 10.08
N GLY A 22 7.09 -7.84 8.85
CA GLY A 22 8.42 -7.31 8.58
C GLY A 22 8.63 -5.90 9.13
N ALA A 23 7.65 -5.00 8.92
CA ALA A 23 7.70 -3.65 9.48
C ALA A 23 7.74 -3.67 11.01
N TYR A 24 6.97 -4.53 11.66
CA TYR A 24 7.02 -4.69 13.11
C TYR A 24 8.40 -5.13 13.61
N ASN A 25 9.01 -6.14 12.98
CA ASN A 25 10.34 -6.62 13.36
C ASN A 25 11.43 -5.56 13.14
N ILE A 26 11.39 -4.83 12.03
CA ILE A 26 12.35 -3.76 11.73
C ILE A 26 12.23 -2.61 12.73
N VAL A 27 11.01 -2.23 13.10
CA VAL A 27 10.78 -1.14 14.07
C VAL A 27 11.21 -1.57 15.47
N TRP A 28 10.97 -2.83 15.84
CA TRP A 28 11.45 -3.40 17.09
C TRP A 28 12.98 -3.31 17.23
N GLU A 29 13.71 -3.51 16.13
CA GLU A 29 15.18 -3.48 16.13
C GLU A 29 15.76 -2.05 16.01
N LEU A 30 15.13 -1.18 15.22
CA LEU A 30 15.60 0.20 15.01
C LEU A 30 15.17 1.19 16.10
N ALA A 31 14.05 0.93 16.78
CA ALA A 31 13.45 1.85 17.73
C ALA A 31 12.94 1.12 19.00
N PRO A 32 13.79 0.39 19.73
CA PRO A 32 13.38 -0.42 20.89
C PRO A 32 12.78 0.40 22.04
N LYS A 33 13.02 1.72 22.06
CA LYS A 33 12.46 2.65 23.06
C LYS A 33 11.04 3.10 22.74
N PHE A 34 10.60 2.99 21.48
CA PHE A 34 9.29 3.41 21.01
C PHE A 34 8.47 2.16 20.73
N ILE A 35 7.85 1.62 21.78
CA ILE A 35 6.90 0.54 21.61
C ILE A 35 5.72 1.13 20.85
N LEU A 36 5.48 0.64 19.63
CA LEU A 36 4.25 0.92 18.93
C LEU A 36 3.11 0.39 19.80
N ASP A 37 2.34 1.29 20.40
CA ASP A 37 1.15 0.92 21.13
C ASP A 37 0.26 0.08 20.21
N LEU A 38 -0.27 -1.03 20.73
CA LEU A 38 -1.02 -2.01 19.93
C LEU A 38 -2.18 -1.33 19.18
N GLN A 39 -2.76 -0.30 19.78
CA GLN A 39 -3.81 0.54 19.18
C GLN A 39 -3.31 1.31 17.94
N SER A 40 -2.17 2.01 18.06
CA SER A 40 -1.55 2.78 16.97
C SER A 40 -1.15 1.88 15.80
N TYR A 41 -0.67 0.67 16.09
CA TYR A 41 -0.34 -0.32 15.08
C TYR A 41 -1.57 -0.83 14.33
N VAL A 42 -2.65 -1.18 15.05
CA VAL A 42 -3.91 -1.64 14.43
C VAL A 42 -4.54 -0.56 13.56
N ILE A 43 -4.54 0.69 14.00
CA ILE A 43 -5.07 1.83 13.22
C ILE A 43 -4.26 2.00 11.92
N THR A 44 -2.93 1.94 12.01
CA THR A 44 -2.04 2.08 10.85
C THR A 44 -2.22 0.92 9.86
N ALA A 45 -2.38 -0.32 10.36
CA ALA A 45 -2.63 -1.50 9.54
C ALA A 45 -4.00 -1.45 8.83
N LEU A 46 -5.06 -1.00 9.53
CA LEU A 46 -6.39 -0.80 8.95
C LEU A 46 -6.36 0.27 7.84
N PHE A 47 -5.71 1.40 8.11
CA PHE A 47 -5.52 2.45 7.12
C PHE A 47 -4.78 1.95 5.88
N TYR A 48 -3.68 1.21 6.08
CA TYR A 48 -2.94 0.56 5.01
C TYR A 48 -3.83 -0.34 4.14
N PHE A 49 -4.65 -1.17 4.77
CA PHE A 49 -5.56 -2.07 4.07
C PHE A 49 -6.59 -1.31 3.22
N LEU A 50 -7.20 -0.25 3.77
CA LEU A 50 -8.16 0.60 3.05
C LEU A 50 -7.55 1.28 1.83
N VAL A 51 -6.34 1.84 2.00
CA VAL A 51 -5.61 2.53 0.94
C VAL A 51 -5.29 1.61 -0.24
N VAL A 52 -4.91 0.35 0.03
CA VAL A 52 -4.65 -0.61 -1.06
C VAL A 52 -5.93 -1.08 -1.73
N LEU A 53 -6.99 -1.33 -0.96
CA LEU A 53 -8.28 -1.72 -1.54
C LEU A 53 -8.82 -0.62 -2.47
N PHE A 54 -8.70 0.64 -2.05
CA PHE A 54 -9.03 1.80 -2.89
C PHE A 54 -8.19 1.85 -4.16
N ALA A 55 -6.86 1.75 -4.04
CA ALA A 55 -5.96 1.77 -5.19
C ALA A 55 -6.29 0.66 -6.20
N HIS A 56 -6.54 -0.56 -5.72
CA HIS A 56 -6.90 -1.68 -6.58
C HIS A 56 -8.18 -1.43 -7.37
N ARG A 57 -9.24 -0.91 -6.72
CA ARG A 57 -10.51 -0.58 -7.40
C ARG A 57 -10.32 0.47 -8.50
N THR A 58 -9.59 1.54 -8.22
CA THR A 58 -9.35 2.61 -9.21
C THR A 58 -8.55 2.11 -10.42
N ILE A 59 -7.57 1.26 -10.17
CA ILE A 59 -6.67 0.74 -11.20
C ILE A 59 -7.35 -0.33 -12.08
N THR A 60 -8.07 -1.28 -11.47
CA THR A 60 -8.73 -2.37 -12.22
C THR A 60 -9.85 -1.89 -13.12
N GLY A 61 -10.58 -0.83 -12.73
CA GLY A 61 -11.60 -0.21 -13.60
C GLY A 61 -11.02 0.55 -14.81
N SER A 62 -9.70 0.65 -14.94
CA SER A 62 -9.03 1.47 -15.96
C SER A 62 -8.33 0.65 -17.05
N VAL A 63 -8.39 -0.69 -16.98
CA VAL A 63 -7.67 -1.62 -17.88
C VAL A 63 -8.36 -1.77 -19.24
N ASP A 64 -9.60 -1.28 -19.40
CA ASP A 64 -10.36 -1.41 -20.64
C ASP A 64 -9.83 -0.49 -21.76
N GLY A 65 -8.88 -1.03 -22.53
CA GLY A 65 -8.59 -0.64 -23.91
C GLY A 65 -7.76 0.64 -24.14
N ASN A 66 -7.58 1.52 -23.14
CA ASN A 66 -6.82 2.76 -23.32
C ASN A 66 -5.62 2.86 -22.35
N PRO A 67 -4.38 2.58 -22.81
CA PRO A 67 -3.19 2.60 -21.96
C PRO A 67 -2.90 4.00 -21.38
N GLN A 68 -3.27 5.08 -22.08
CA GLN A 68 -3.08 6.44 -21.59
C GLN A 68 -4.00 6.76 -20.41
N LYS A 69 -5.26 6.29 -20.45
CA LYS A 69 -6.21 6.45 -19.34
C LYS A 69 -5.76 5.65 -18.11
N PHE A 70 -5.20 4.46 -18.32
CA PHE A 70 -4.61 3.68 -17.26
C PHE A 70 -3.45 4.42 -16.57
N VAL A 71 -2.45 4.91 -17.31
CA VAL A 71 -1.29 5.59 -16.73
C VAL A 71 -1.73 6.80 -15.92
N ARG A 72 -2.68 7.60 -16.44
CA ARG A 72 -3.25 8.74 -15.73
C ARG A 72 -3.92 8.33 -14.41
N ASN A 73 -4.75 7.28 -14.43
CA ASN A 73 -5.46 6.83 -13.24
C ASN A 73 -4.52 6.18 -12.21
N PHE A 74 -3.48 5.47 -12.67
CA PHE A 74 -2.43 4.95 -11.80
C PHE A 74 -1.66 6.08 -11.12
N MET A 75 -1.19 7.08 -11.89
CA MET A 75 -0.48 8.24 -11.33
C MET A 75 -1.36 9.01 -10.34
N ALA A 76 -2.64 9.21 -10.65
CA ALA A 76 -3.59 9.86 -9.75
C ALA A 76 -3.83 9.06 -8.46
N ALA A 77 -3.99 7.73 -8.56
CA ALA A 77 -4.16 6.87 -7.40
C ALA A 77 -2.91 6.84 -6.51
N THR A 78 -1.71 6.79 -7.10
CA THR A 78 -0.43 6.82 -6.38
C THR A 78 -0.20 8.16 -5.71
N ALA A 79 -0.51 9.28 -6.39
CA ALA A 79 -0.43 10.61 -5.80
C ALA A 79 -1.39 10.76 -4.62
N LEU A 80 -2.65 10.37 -4.79
CA LEU A 80 -3.65 10.42 -3.71
C LEU A 80 -3.22 9.53 -2.52
N LYS A 81 -2.70 8.33 -2.80
CA LYS A 81 -2.14 7.43 -1.79
C LYS A 81 -1.03 8.12 -1.00
N LEU A 82 -0.08 8.77 -1.69
CA LEU A 82 1.01 9.51 -1.05
C LEU A 82 0.49 10.66 -0.17
N PHE A 83 -0.47 11.45 -0.66
CA PHE A 83 -1.09 12.52 0.11
C PHE A 83 -1.81 12.01 1.36
N LEU A 84 -2.50 10.87 1.26
CA LEU A 84 -3.14 10.23 2.40
C LEU A 84 -2.13 9.77 3.44
N TYR A 85 -1.00 9.17 3.03
CA TYR A 85 0.08 8.82 3.94
C TYR A 85 0.67 10.06 4.62
N PHE A 86 0.96 11.13 3.88
CA PHE A 86 1.44 12.38 4.48
C PHE A 86 0.44 13.00 5.46
N GLY A 87 -0.86 12.99 5.12
CA GLY A 87 -1.90 13.47 6.03
C GLY A 87 -1.90 12.70 7.36
N VAL A 88 -1.82 11.37 7.30
CA VAL A 88 -1.74 10.53 8.50
C VAL A 88 -0.46 10.78 9.29
N LEU A 89 0.69 10.96 8.62
CA LEU A 89 1.95 11.29 9.28
C LEU A 89 1.85 12.62 10.05
N ILE A 90 1.29 13.66 9.42
CA ILE A 90 1.12 14.98 10.05
C ILE A 90 0.20 14.86 11.27
N ILE A 91 -0.94 14.17 11.15
CA ILE A 91 -1.87 13.97 12.27
C ILE A 91 -1.18 13.26 13.43
N TRP A 92 -0.41 12.20 13.17
CA TRP A 92 0.30 11.46 14.21
C TRP A 92 1.38 12.28 14.91
N VAL A 93 2.16 13.06 14.15
CA VAL A 93 3.15 13.97 14.73
C VAL A 93 2.51 15.00 15.67
N LEU A 94 1.29 15.45 15.35
CA LEU A 94 0.55 16.41 16.18
C LEU A 94 -0.08 15.79 17.42
N VAL A 95 -0.50 14.52 17.36
CA VAL A 95 -1.14 13.82 18.49
C VAL A 95 -0.11 13.27 19.47
N ASP A 96 0.96 12.66 18.95
CA ASP A 96 2.00 12.00 19.74
C ASP A 96 3.37 12.19 19.08
N SER A 97 3.99 13.33 19.38
CA SER A 97 5.31 13.68 18.86
C SER A 97 6.43 12.81 19.42
N GLU A 98 6.22 12.16 20.57
CA GLU A 98 7.23 11.29 21.19
C GLU A 98 7.37 10.01 20.37
N ASN A 99 6.25 9.35 20.04
CA ASN A 99 6.26 8.10 19.25
C ASN A 99 6.26 8.33 17.72
N ALA A 100 6.17 9.58 17.26
CA ALA A 100 6.04 9.92 15.85
C ALA A 100 7.15 9.31 14.97
N ALA A 101 8.39 9.27 15.45
CA ALA A 101 9.52 8.74 14.67
C ALA A 101 9.33 7.26 14.30
N ALA A 102 8.89 6.42 15.24
CA ALA A 102 8.65 5.00 14.98
C ALA A 102 7.47 4.79 14.01
N ILE A 103 6.42 5.60 14.13
CA ILE A 103 5.26 5.57 13.23
C ILE A 103 5.65 6.01 11.82
N ILE A 104 6.45 7.07 11.68
CA ILE A 104 6.97 7.54 10.39
C ILE A 104 7.76 6.43 9.69
N VAL A 105 8.71 5.81 10.40
CA VAL A 105 9.54 4.74 9.83
C VAL A 105 8.67 3.56 9.39
N SER A 106 7.70 3.15 10.22
CA SER A 106 6.75 2.07 9.90
C SER A 106 5.97 2.37 8.61
N ILE A 107 5.41 3.58 8.52
CA ILE A 107 4.60 4.01 7.36
C ILE A 107 5.45 4.09 6.09
N VAL A 108 6.69 4.60 6.18
CA VAL A 108 7.60 4.69 5.04
C VAL A 108 7.97 3.31 4.53
N ILE A 109 8.29 2.36 5.42
CA ILE A 109 8.57 0.96 5.06
C ILE A 109 7.35 0.36 4.36
N MET A 110 6.17 0.46 4.99
CA MET A 110 4.94 -0.07 4.41
C MET A 110 4.64 0.53 3.04
N TYR A 111 4.81 1.85 2.88
CA TYR A 111 4.64 2.55 1.61
C TYR A 111 5.60 2.05 0.53
N PHE A 112 6.88 1.88 0.86
CA PHE A 112 7.90 1.43 -0.07
C PHE A 112 7.59 0.02 -0.60
N PHE A 113 7.34 -0.93 0.31
CA PHE A 113 6.97 -2.29 -0.06
C PHE A 113 5.67 -2.34 -0.85
N ASN A 114 4.67 -1.56 -0.47
CA ASN A 114 3.40 -1.49 -1.20
C ASN A 114 3.57 -0.99 -2.63
N THR A 115 4.39 0.05 -2.82
CA THR A 115 4.68 0.61 -4.15
C THR A 115 5.37 -0.39 -5.07
N ILE A 116 6.32 -1.16 -4.52
CA ILE A 116 6.98 -2.24 -5.24
C ILE A 116 5.96 -3.30 -5.68
N PHE A 117 5.11 -3.75 -4.76
CA PHE A 117 4.09 -4.76 -5.06
C PHE A 117 3.08 -4.29 -6.11
N ASP A 118 2.54 -3.07 -5.96
CA ASP A 118 1.61 -2.49 -6.92
C ASP A 118 2.25 -2.42 -8.32
N THR A 119 3.49 -1.96 -8.40
CA THR A 119 4.23 -1.86 -9.67
C THR A 119 4.44 -3.24 -10.32
N PHE A 120 4.89 -4.24 -9.55
CA PHE A 120 5.07 -5.60 -10.08
C PHE A 120 3.76 -6.26 -10.50
N TYR A 121 2.70 -6.10 -9.70
CA TYR A 121 1.39 -6.66 -10.00
C TYR A 121 0.82 -6.06 -11.29
N LEU A 122 0.96 -4.75 -11.45
CA LEU A 122 0.56 -4.03 -12.66
C LEU A 122 1.34 -4.50 -13.89
N LEU A 123 2.67 -4.55 -13.82
CA LEU A 123 3.52 -5.02 -14.92
C LEU A 123 3.13 -6.44 -15.35
N LYS A 124 2.85 -7.34 -14.39
CA LYS A 124 2.37 -8.70 -14.68
C LYS A 124 1.01 -8.70 -15.36
N HIS A 125 0.10 -7.80 -14.96
CA HIS A 125 -1.21 -7.65 -15.58
C HIS A 125 -1.10 -7.14 -17.03
N PHE A 126 -0.23 -6.16 -17.30
CA PHE A 126 0.03 -5.66 -18.66
C PHE A 126 0.62 -6.73 -19.57
N LYS A 127 1.66 -7.42 -19.12
CA LYS A 127 2.32 -8.47 -19.92
C LYS A 127 1.33 -9.58 -20.31
N LYS A 128 0.36 -9.89 -19.45
CA LYS A 128 -0.71 -10.85 -19.74
C LYS A 128 -1.76 -10.30 -20.72
N SER A 129 -2.08 -9.01 -20.66
CA SER A 129 -3.02 -8.36 -21.57
C SER A 129 -2.47 -8.27 -23.01
N THR A 130 -1.20 -7.85 -23.16
CA THR A 130 -0.54 -7.77 -24.48
C THR A 130 -0.41 -9.13 -25.16
N LYS A 131 -0.12 -10.20 -24.40
CA LYS A 131 -0.01 -11.58 -24.95
C LYS A 131 -1.35 -12.17 -25.41
N LYS A 132 -2.48 -11.53 -25.09
CA LYS A 132 -3.82 -11.94 -25.55
C LYS A 132 -4.27 -11.20 -26.82
N ALA A 133 -3.53 -10.17 -27.24
CA ALA A 133 -3.82 -9.34 -28.40
C ALA A 133 -2.95 -9.70 -29.63
N VAL A 134 -2.07 -10.70 -29.50
CA VAL A 134 -1.26 -11.32 -30.55
C VAL A 134 -1.68 -12.78 -30.65
#